data_AF-A0A0F9M6F6-F1
#
_entry.id   AF-A0A0F9M6F6-F1
#
_cell.length_a   1.000
_cell.length_b   1.000
_cell.length_c   1.000
_cell.angle_alpha   90.00
_cell.angle_beta   90.00
_cell.angle_gamma   90.00
#
_symmetry.space_group_name_H-M   'P 1'
#
loop_
_entity.id
_entity.type
_entity.pdbx_description
1 polymer ?
#
loop_
_entity_poly.entity_id
_entity_poly.type
_entity_poly.pdbx_seq_one_letter_code
_entity_poly.pdbx_strand_id
1 'polypeptide(L)'
;IILKTEFWTFYNTGSPVRNYHIRFHPNEHIRRFSQLKINQIVDLAHSLKIVFQALDDIKIDKNRNILFNCCPYGYDANFHFFADIIPHEIIGGAEMADDMRVARMLPHIAAKDIRESLEKYLQ
;
A
#
# COMPACT_ATOMS: atom_id res chain seq x y z
N ILE A 1 8.57 -4.06 5.68
CA ILE A 1 7.31 -3.97 6.45
C ILE A 1 7.26 -2.60 7.09
N ILE A 2 6.12 -1.92 7.05
CA ILE A 2 5.90 -0.63 7.70
C ILE A 2 4.90 -0.69 8.85
N LEU A 3 3.90 -1.56 8.75
CA LEU A 3 2.89 -1.80 9.78
C LEU A 3 2.46 -3.26 9.67
N LYS A 4 2.30 -3.93 10.80
CA LYS A 4 1.73 -5.27 10.87
C LYS A 4 0.75 -5.33 12.03
N THR A 5 -0.49 -5.66 11.73
CA THR A 5 -1.55 -5.87 12.70
C THR A 5 -1.87 -7.36 12.78
N GLU A 6 -2.88 -7.73 13.57
CA GLU A 6 -3.44 -9.08 13.56
C GLU A 6 -3.96 -9.46 12.16
N PHE A 7 -4.59 -8.53 11.45
CA PHE A 7 -5.30 -8.82 10.20
C PHE A 7 -4.55 -8.41 8.93
N TRP A 8 -3.61 -7.46 8.99
CA TRP A 8 -2.97 -6.88 7.80
C TRP A 8 -1.46 -6.74 7.94
N THR A 9 -0.78 -6.82 6.80
CA THR A 9 0.64 -6.44 6.67
C THR A 9 0.78 -5.38 5.59
N PHE A 10 1.35 -4.24 5.95
CA PHE A 10 1.71 -3.15 5.05
C PHE A 10 3.23 -3.10 4.86
N TYR A 11 3.69 -2.83 3.65
CA TYR A 11 5.10 -2.76 3.32
C TYR A 11 5.33 -1.95 2.04
N ASN A 12 6.50 -1.33 1.91
CA ASN A 12 6.91 -0.83 0.60
C ASN A 12 7.22 -2.00 -0.34
N THR A 13 6.67 -1.94 -1.54
CA THR A 13 6.90 -2.98 -2.55
C THR A 13 8.38 -3.02 -2.97
N GLY A 14 8.90 -4.21 -3.24
CA GLY A 14 10.27 -4.39 -3.72
C GLY A 14 10.50 -3.84 -5.14
N SER A 15 9.44 -3.74 -5.95
CA SER A 15 9.43 -3.18 -7.30
C SER A 15 8.44 -2.00 -7.41
N PRO A 16 8.79 -0.83 -6.85
CA PRO A 16 7.88 0.31 -6.81
C PRO A 16 7.70 0.97 -8.17
N VAL A 17 6.43 1.23 -8.52
CA VAL A 17 5.98 2.08 -9.63
C VAL A 17 6.20 3.59 -9.34
N ARG A 18 6.19 3.97 -8.05
CA ARG A 18 6.32 5.35 -7.55
C ARG A 18 7.10 5.36 -6.25
N ASN A 19 7.73 6.49 -5.91
CA ASN A 19 8.33 6.64 -4.58
C ASN A 19 7.25 6.44 -3.50
N TYR A 20 7.64 5.81 -2.38
CA TYR A 20 6.73 5.50 -1.28
C TYR A 20 5.49 4.66 -1.65
N HIS A 21 5.54 3.89 -2.76
CA HIS A 21 4.49 2.90 -3.06
C HIS A 21 4.41 1.85 -1.94
N ILE A 22 3.25 1.78 -1.31
CA ILE A 22 2.92 0.81 -0.25
C ILE A 22 2.00 -0.25 -0.83
N ARG A 23 2.34 -1.52 -0.62
CA ARG A 23 1.42 -2.64 -0.78
C ARG A 23 0.97 -3.13 0.57
N PHE A 24 -0.28 -3.57 0.66
CA PHE A 24 -0.80 -4.25 1.82
C PHE A 24 -1.69 -5.41 1.45
N HIS A 25 -1.69 -6.45 2.27
CA HIS A 25 -2.52 -7.63 2.10
C HIS A 25 -3.00 -8.12 3.48
N PRO A 26 -4.13 -8.83 3.53
CA PRO A 26 -4.56 -9.48 4.75
C PRO A 26 -3.60 -10.63 5.10
N ASN A 27 -3.46 -10.92 6.39
CA ASN A 27 -2.62 -12.02 6.85
C ASN A 27 -3.27 -13.38 6.54
N GLU A 28 -4.60 -13.43 6.51
CA GLU A 28 -5.40 -14.57 6.05
C GLU A 28 -5.44 -14.61 4.51
N HIS A 29 -5.29 -15.80 3.91
CA HIS A 29 -5.43 -15.95 2.47
C HIS A 29 -6.90 -15.76 2.06
N ILE A 30 -7.22 -14.57 1.59
CA ILE A 30 -8.49 -14.26 0.93
C ILE A 30 -8.23 -13.84 -0.52
N ARG A 31 -9.23 -14.06 -1.38
CA ARG A 31 -9.11 -13.82 -2.82
C ARG A 31 -9.87 -12.59 -3.26
N ARG A 32 -10.89 -12.18 -2.50
CA ARG A 32 -11.80 -11.09 -2.85
C ARG A 32 -12.06 -10.17 -1.67
N PHE A 33 -12.29 -8.90 -1.99
CA PHE A 33 -12.69 -7.90 -1.02
C PHE A 33 -13.98 -8.29 -0.26
N SER A 34 -14.93 -8.91 -0.96
CA SER A 34 -16.20 -9.36 -0.38
C SER A 34 -16.08 -10.48 0.66
N GLN A 35 -14.89 -11.09 0.81
CA GLN A 35 -14.63 -12.13 1.81
C GLN A 35 -14.11 -11.55 3.14
N LEU A 36 -13.85 -10.24 3.20
CA LEU A 36 -13.38 -9.58 4.41
C LEU A 36 -14.45 -9.61 5.51
N LYS A 37 -14.03 -9.98 6.71
CA LYS A 37 -14.83 -9.92 7.94
C LYS A 37 -14.84 -8.49 8.49
N ILE A 38 -15.85 -8.18 9.31
CA ILE A 38 -16.04 -6.83 9.88
C ILE A 38 -14.80 -6.36 10.66
N ASN A 39 -14.21 -7.22 11.48
CA ASN A 39 -12.98 -6.92 12.23
C ASN A 39 -11.80 -6.58 11.30
N GLN A 40 -11.63 -7.32 10.20
CA GLN A 40 -10.60 -7.04 9.19
C GLN A 40 -10.84 -5.67 8.52
N ILE A 41 -12.10 -5.30 8.26
CA ILE A 41 -12.45 -4.00 7.67
C ILE A 41 -12.17 -2.85 8.66
N VAL A 42 -12.55 -3.01 9.93
CA VAL A 42 -12.32 -2.00 10.97
C VAL A 42 -10.82 -1.77 11.18
N ASP A 43 -10.04 -2.84 11.28
CA ASP A 43 -8.58 -2.76 11.42
C ASP A 43 -7.92 -2.18 10.17
N LEU A 44 -8.43 -2.48 8.98
CA LEU A 44 -7.98 -1.84 7.74
C LEU A 44 -8.22 -0.33 7.76
N ALA A 45 -9.42 0.11 8.17
CA ALA A 45 -9.76 1.53 8.24
C ALA A 45 -8.85 2.28 9.22
N HIS A 46 -8.59 1.70 10.39
CA HIS A 46 -7.65 2.26 11.36
C HIS A 46 -6.22 2.32 10.79
N SER A 47 -5.74 1.23 10.20
CA SER A 47 -4.42 1.12 9.59
C SER A 47 -4.22 2.14 8.46
N LEU A 48 -5.21 2.30 7.58
CA LEU A 48 -5.17 3.29 6.50
C LEU A 48 -5.10 4.71 7.05
N LYS A 49 -5.90 5.04 8.07
CA LYS A 49 -5.87 6.36 8.71
C LYS A 49 -4.46 6.71 9.20
N ILE A 50 -3.83 5.83 9.98
CA ILE A 50 -2.50 6.11 10.54
C ILE A 50 -1.40 6.10 9.48
N VAL A 51 -1.50 5.25 8.45
CA VAL A 51 -0.56 5.24 7.31
C VAL A 51 -0.66 6.55 6.52
N PHE A 52 -1.86 7.05 6.27
CA PHE A 52 -2.04 8.33 5.57
C PHE A 52 -1.54 9.52 6.39
N GLN A 53 -1.75 9.50 7.71
CA GLN A 53 -1.19 10.51 8.62
C GLN A 53 0.35 10.49 8.62
N ALA A 54 0.96 9.30 8.66
CA ALA A 54 2.41 9.17 8.58
C ALA A 54 2.96 9.68 7.24
N LEU A 55 2.31 9.37 6.11
CA LEU A 55 2.69 9.90 4.80
C LEU A 55 2.56 11.43 4.71
N ASP A 56 1.56 12.02 5.37
CA ASP A 56 1.39 13.47 5.45
C ASP A 56 2.52 14.14 6.26
N ASP A 57 2.91 13.54 7.38
CA ASP A 57 4.00 14.01 8.24
C ASP A 57 5.34 14.08 7.51
N ILE A 58 5.63 13.10 6.64
CA ILE A 58 6.83 13.08 5.79
C ILE A 58 6.64 13.82 4.45
N LYS A 59 5.56 14.60 4.32
CA LYS A 59 5.27 15.51 3.19
C LYS A 59 5.12 14.82 1.83
N ILE A 60 4.63 13.58 1.80
CA ILE A 60 4.23 12.94 0.54
C ILE A 60 2.98 13.63 -0.01
N ASP A 61 2.88 13.75 -1.33
CA ASP A 61 1.71 14.37 -1.99
C ASP A 61 0.41 13.74 -1.48
N LYS A 62 -0.58 14.58 -1.14
CA LYS A 62 -1.88 14.14 -0.61
C LYS A 62 -2.76 13.49 -1.67
N ASN A 63 -2.49 13.74 -2.95
CA ASN A 63 -3.10 13.03 -4.06
C ASN A 63 -2.51 11.62 -4.10
N ARG A 64 -3.27 10.66 -3.59
CA ARG A 64 -2.87 9.24 -3.53
C ARG A 64 -4.06 8.39 -3.90
N ASN A 65 -3.82 7.35 -4.68
CA ASN A 65 -4.85 6.38 -5.03
C ASN A 65 -4.69 5.12 -4.18
N ILE A 66 -5.81 4.52 -3.78
CA ILE A 66 -5.84 3.16 -3.24
C ILE A 66 -6.43 2.25 -4.33
N LEU A 67 -5.66 1.25 -4.75
CA LEU A 67 -6.08 0.29 -5.77
C LEU A 67 -6.24 -1.07 -5.12
N PHE A 68 -7.45 -1.61 -5.14
CA PHE A 68 -7.75 -2.95 -4.66
C PHE A 68 -7.62 -3.96 -5.79
N ASN A 69 -6.71 -4.92 -5.63
CA ASN A 69 -6.47 -5.99 -6.58
C ASN A 69 -7.06 -7.28 -6.01
N CYS A 70 -8.05 -7.84 -6.70
CA CYS A 70 -8.77 -9.03 -6.27
C CYS A 70 -8.91 -10.05 -7.40
N CYS A 71 -9.17 -11.30 -7.02
CA CYS A 71 -9.56 -12.34 -7.96
C CYS A 71 -10.89 -11.96 -8.62
N PRO A 72 -10.98 -11.93 -9.96
CA PRO A 72 -12.21 -11.61 -10.67
C PRO A 72 -13.39 -12.48 -10.22
N TYR A 73 -14.59 -11.92 -10.28
CA TYR A 73 -15.80 -12.66 -9.94
C TYR A 73 -16.00 -13.81 -10.93
N GLY A 74 -16.37 -14.99 -10.43
CA GLY A 74 -16.57 -16.20 -11.24
C GLY A 74 -15.30 -17.01 -11.57
N TYR A 75 -14.11 -16.54 -11.16
CA TYR A 75 -12.85 -17.27 -11.39
C TYR A 75 -12.36 -17.97 -10.12
N ASP A 76 -11.81 -19.17 -10.24
CA ASP A 76 -11.11 -19.86 -9.15
C ASP A 76 -9.60 -19.87 -9.44
N ALA A 77 -8.95 -18.75 -9.14
CA ALA A 77 -7.51 -18.60 -9.33
C ALA A 77 -6.77 -18.59 -7.98
N ASN A 78 -5.53 -19.07 -7.98
CA ASN A 78 -4.63 -18.94 -6.84
C ASN A 78 -4.13 -17.48 -6.75
N PHE A 79 -4.96 -16.62 -6.18
CA PHE A 79 -4.71 -15.18 -6.06
C PHE A 79 -4.90 -14.75 -4.62
N HIS A 80 -3.90 -14.08 -4.05
CA HIS A 80 -4.03 -13.44 -2.75
C HIS A 80 -4.42 -11.99 -2.98
N PHE A 81 -5.60 -11.59 -2.49
CA PHE A 81 -6.03 -10.20 -2.49
C PHE A 81 -4.99 -9.29 -1.84
N PHE A 82 -4.71 -8.16 -2.48
CA PHE A 82 -3.84 -7.12 -1.96
C PHE A 82 -4.31 -5.76 -2.49
N ALA A 83 -3.80 -4.69 -1.90
CA ALA A 83 -4.05 -3.35 -2.37
C ALA A 83 -2.79 -2.50 -2.32
N ASP A 84 -2.77 -1.50 -3.18
CA ASP A 84 -1.64 -0.60 -3.38
C ASP A 84 -2.07 0.83 -3.05
N ILE A 85 -1.28 1.52 -2.24
CA ILE A 85 -1.34 2.97 -2.07
C ILE A 85 -0.27 3.55 -2.98
N ILE A 86 -0.71 4.30 -3.99
CA ILE A 86 0.15 4.88 -5.01
C ILE A 86 0.14 6.42 -4.87
N PRO A 87 1.22 7.01 -4.33
CA PRO A 87 1.39 8.46 -4.33
C PRO A 87 1.45 9.03 -5.75
N HIS A 88 0.88 10.22 -5.93
CA HIS A 88 1.01 10.95 -7.18
C HIS A 88 2.46 11.40 -7.39
N GLU A 89 2.98 11.17 -8.59
CA GLU A 89 4.20 11.78 -9.08
C GLU A 89 4.00 12.13 -10.56
N ILE A 90 4.60 13.24 -10.97
CA ILE A 90 4.64 13.66 -12.38
C ILE A 90 5.46 12.62 -13.16
N ILE A 91 4.90 12.14 -14.26
CA ILE A 91 5.61 11.28 -15.22
C ILE A 91 6.13 12.11 -16.38
N GLY A 92 7.25 11.70 -16.96
CA GLY A 92 7.87 12.33 -18.12
C GLY A 92 7.67 11.53 -19.40
N GLY A 93 8.35 11.98 -20.45
CA GLY A 93 8.29 11.34 -21.77
C GLY A 93 8.77 9.88 -21.76
N ALA A 94 9.71 9.51 -20.89
CA ALA A 94 10.21 8.14 -20.78
C ALA A 94 9.12 7.17 -20.30
N GLU A 95 8.41 7.49 -19.22
CA GLU A 95 7.33 6.64 -18.69
C GLU A 95 6.06 6.68 -19.54
N MET A 96 5.90 7.69 -20.38
CA MET A 96 4.81 7.78 -21.37
C MET A 96 5.11 6.97 -22.64
N ALA A 97 6.38 6.88 -23.04
CA ALA A 97 6.79 6.21 -24.26
C ALA A 97 6.96 4.69 -24.09
N ASP A 98 7.18 4.22 -22.86
CA ASP A 98 7.43 2.81 -22.57
C ASP A 98 6.68 2.36 -21.30
N ASP A 99 6.48 1.05 -21.14
CA ASP A 99 5.87 0.45 -19.94
C ASP A 99 6.91 0.33 -18.81
N MET A 100 7.58 1.45 -18.52
CA MET A 100 8.59 1.56 -17.47
C MET A 100 8.21 2.63 -16.45
N ARG A 101 8.82 2.53 -15.27
CA ARG A 101 8.58 3.44 -14.15
C ARG A 101 9.90 3.75 -13.46
N VAL A 102 10.13 5.02 -13.14
CA VAL A 102 11.34 5.45 -12.44
C VAL A 102 11.02 5.79 -10.99
N ALA A 103 11.34 4.87 -10.08
CA ALA A 103 11.36 5.14 -8.65
C ALA A 103 12.79 5.54 -8.24
N ARG A 104 12.92 6.71 -7.59
CA ARG A 104 14.20 7.31 -7.18
C ARG A 104 14.61 6.91 -5.77
N MET A 105 13.72 6.22 -5.04
CA MET A 105 13.93 5.81 -3.67
C MET A 105 13.96 4.29 -3.53
N LEU A 106 14.97 3.77 -2.83
CA LEU A 106 15.03 2.35 -2.51
C LEU A 106 13.91 1.98 -1.52
N PRO A 107 13.22 0.84 -1.71
CA PRO A 107 12.06 0.46 -0.88
C PRO A 107 12.33 0.43 0.62
N HIS A 108 13.53 0.02 1.04
CA HIS A 108 13.88 -0.07 2.46
C HIS A 108 14.10 1.30 3.11
N ILE A 109 14.50 2.31 2.33
CA ILE A 109 14.62 3.70 2.80
C ILE A 109 13.22 4.27 3.01
N ALA A 110 12.35 4.16 2.00
CA ALA A 110 10.95 4.57 2.12
C ALA A 110 10.25 3.89 3.30
N ALA A 111 10.49 2.59 3.49
CA ALA A 111 9.93 1.84 4.61
C ALA A 111 10.47 2.26 5.98
N LYS A 112 11.68 2.79 6.04
CA LYS A 112 12.24 3.34 7.27
C LYS A 112 11.54 4.66 7.61
N ASP A 113 11.49 5.60 6.66
CA ASP A 113 10.87 6.92 6.86
C ASP A 113 9.40 6.80 7.30
N ILE A 114 8.63 5.91 6.65
CA ILE A 114 7.22 5.71 7.00
C ILE A 114 7.08 5.11 8.40
N ARG A 115 7.96 4.17 8.79
CA ARG A 115 7.92 3.57 10.14
C ARG A 115 8.22 4.58 11.22
N GLU A 116 9.27 5.37 11.05
CA GLU A 116 9.64 6.43 12.01
C GLU A 116 8.51 7.44 12.18
N SER A 117 7.80 7.77 11.11
CA SER A 117 6.63 8.64 11.19
C SER A 117 5.40 7.96 11.82
N LEU A 118 5.23 6.65 11.64
CA LEU A 118 4.09 5.89 12.18
C LEU A 118 4.11 5.76 13.70
N GLU A 119 5.28 5.81 14.34
CA GLU A 119 5.43 5.60 15.79
C GLU A 119 4.52 6.49 16.65
N LYS A 120 4.21 7.71 16.18
CA LYS A 120 3.31 8.65 16.86
C LYS A 120 1.86 8.17 16.98
N TYR A 121 1.46 7.22 16.13
CA TYR A 121 0.07 6.78 15.96
C TYR A 121 -0.17 5.34 16.44
N LEU A 122 0.86 4.65 16.93
CA LEU A 122 0.79 3.26 17.40
C LEU A 122 0.49 3.15 18.90
N GLN A 123 0.00 4.22 19.52
CA GLN A 123 -0.36 4.29 20.94
C GLN A 123 -1.70 3.61 21.23
#